data_AF-A0A8H5M078-F1
#
_entry.id   AF-A0A8H5M078-F1
#
_cell.length_a   1.000
_cell.length_b   1.000
_cell.length_c   1.000
_cell.angle_alpha   90.00
_cell.angle_beta   90.00
_cell.angle_gamma   90.00
#
_symmetry.space_group_name_H-M   'P 1'
#
loop_
_entity.id
_entity.type
_entity.pdbx_description
1 polymer ?
#
loop_
_entity_poly.entity_id
_entity_poly.type
_entity_poly.pdbx_seq_one_letter_code
_entity_poly.pdbx_strand_id
1 'polypeptide(L)'
;MTSSSKTLAARLGTDIKRAAVLRNVSATPPPYFLLTPPPPPPSSQPRKFDPAITMSFTKLFMFLFALAGLSLVSTTPVRVPKSPISPIKVVPRATELIQSGSTFTIHNVKGGTVVDLSAGDNKTITGWTANGGKNQQWNTLWAGNSWNIQSVETGFYLGFSGTAANGTNLTVSSTPTGWDIWHDEVNATNYRIFAPNTTQNWDLFNFGSSVAGNPITLWQTWSGVHQTWNFQLLSAG
;
A
#
# COMPACT_ATOMS: atom_id res chain seq x y z
N MET A 1 -29.89 -40.78 -56.38
CA MET A 1 -29.38 -41.26 -55.08
C MET A 1 -28.79 -40.08 -54.34
N THR A 2 -29.55 -39.48 -53.43
CA THR A 2 -29.12 -38.34 -52.59
C THR A 2 -29.63 -38.58 -51.18
N SER A 3 -28.73 -38.92 -50.26
CA SER A 3 -29.01 -39.08 -48.83
C SER A 3 -27.78 -38.61 -48.06
N SER A 4 -27.87 -37.42 -47.47
CA SER A 4 -27.08 -37.06 -46.27
C SER A 4 -27.57 -35.74 -45.72
N SER A 5 -28.76 -35.77 -45.14
CA SER A 5 -29.31 -34.69 -44.33
C SER A 5 -30.13 -35.31 -43.20
N LYS A 6 -29.45 -35.92 -42.20
CA LYS A 6 -30.11 -36.33 -40.94
C LYS A 6 -29.18 -36.83 -39.81
N THR A 7 -28.00 -36.25 -39.59
CA THR A 7 -27.21 -36.63 -38.38
C THR A 7 -26.35 -35.50 -37.79
N LEU A 8 -26.88 -34.28 -37.64
CA LEU A 8 -26.21 -33.26 -36.82
C LEU A 8 -27.16 -32.28 -36.12
N ALA A 9 -28.44 -32.65 -35.94
CA ALA A 9 -29.43 -31.83 -35.22
C ALA A 9 -29.84 -32.40 -33.84
N ALA A 10 -29.18 -33.46 -33.36
CA ALA A 10 -29.58 -34.17 -32.14
C ALA A 10 -28.60 -34.02 -30.95
N ARG A 11 -27.64 -33.09 -30.99
CA ARG A 11 -26.68 -32.86 -29.89
C ARG A 11 -26.57 -31.41 -29.40
N LEU A 12 -27.48 -30.53 -29.80
CA LEU A 12 -27.53 -29.12 -29.36
C LEU A 12 -28.81 -28.78 -28.57
N GLY A 13 -29.54 -29.77 -28.07
CA GLY A 13 -30.89 -29.61 -27.52
C GLY A 13 -31.09 -29.86 -26.02
N THR A 14 -30.04 -30.13 -25.23
CA THR A 14 -30.23 -30.67 -23.87
C THR A 14 -29.39 -30.07 -22.75
N ASP A 15 -28.92 -28.81 -22.85
CA ASP A 15 -28.24 -28.15 -21.72
C ASP A 15 -28.67 -26.70 -21.44
N ILE A 16 -29.80 -26.23 -22.01
CA ILE A 16 -30.28 -24.83 -21.82
C ILE A 16 -31.42 -24.71 -20.77
N LYS A 17 -31.75 -25.74 -19.98
CA LYS A 17 -32.94 -25.68 -19.09
C LYS A 17 -32.76 -26.10 -17.62
N ARG A 18 -31.58 -25.95 -17.02
CA ARG A 18 -31.42 -26.02 -15.55
C ARG A 18 -30.32 -25.12 -15.01
N ALA A 19 -30.59 -23.82 -14.87
CA ALA A 19 -29.96 -22.94 -13.88
C ALA A 19 -30.64 -21.55 -13.86
N ALA A 20 -31.96 -21.52 -13.75
CA ALA A 20 -32.67 -20.31 -13.36
C ALA A 20 -33.62 -20.73 -12.25
N VAL A 21 -33.32 -20.29 -11.02
CA VAL A 21 -34.22 -20.11 -9.84
C VAL A 21 -33.34 -20.04 -8.57
N LEU A 22 -33.44 -18.90 -7.87
CA LEU A 22 -32.93 -18.55 -6.52
C LEU A 22 -31.45 -18.08 -6.47
N ARG A 23 -31.07 -16.87 -6.03
CA ARG A 23 -31.68 -15.93 -5.06
C ARG A 23 -31.29 -14.48 -5.38
N ASN A 24 -32.28 -13.58 -5.42
CA ASN A 24 -32.10 -12.18 -5.07
C ASN A 24 -31.70 -12.13 -3.58
N VAL A 25 -30.44 -11.88 -3.30
CA VAL A 25 -30.03 -11.39 -1.98
C VAL A 25 -29.58 -9.97 -2.21
N SER A 26 -30.40 -9.02 -1.77
CA SER A 26 -29.99 -7.65 -1.55
C SER A 26 -28.81 -7.66 -0.58
N ALA A 27 -27.60 -7.64 -1.13
CA ALA A 27 -26.38 -7.43 -0.37
C ALA A 27 -26.35 -5.94 -0.01
N THR A 28 -27.01 -5.60 1.09
CA THR A 28 -26.62 -4.39 1.80
C THR A 28 -25.15 -4.57 2.18
N PRO A 29 -24.25 -3.64 1.78
CA PRO A 29 -22.86 -3.73 2.18
C PRO A 29 -22.80 -3.77 3.71
N PRO A 30 -21.93 -4.60 4.31
CA PRO A 30 -21.80 -4.63 5.75
C PRO A 30 -21.46 -3.23 6.26
N PRO A 31 -21.97 -2.84 7.45
CA PRO A 31 -21.63 -1.55 8.03
C PRO A 31 -20.11 -1.46 8.14
N TYR A 32 -19.56 -0.34 7.65
CA TYR A 32 -18.16 0.03 7.81
C TYR A 32 -17.80 -0.07 9.30
N PHE A 33 -17.21 -1.20 9.70
CA PHE A 33 -16.49 -1.25 10.95
C PHE A 33 -15.35 -0.26 10.80
N LEU A 34 -15.38 0.79 11.64
CA LEU A 34 -14.28 1.71 11.84
C LEU A 34 -13.10 0.88 12.37
N LEU A 35 -12.37 0.24 11.47
CA LEU A 35 -11.11 -0.39 11.78
C LEU A 35 -10.17 0.74 12.15
N THR A 36 -9.71 0.72 13.40
CA THR A 36 -8.61 1.57 13.82
C THR A 36 -7.46 1.36 12.83
N PRO A 37 -6.87 2.45 12.27
CA PRO A 37 -5.71 2.30 11.41
C PRO A 37 -4.63 1.50 12.15
N PRO A 38 -3.78 0.76 11.42
CA PRO A 38 -2.66 0.06 12.04
C PRO A 38 -1.86 1.05 12.91
N PRO A 39 -1.37 0.60 14.08
CA PRO A 39 -0.56 1.46 14.94
C PRO A 39 0.63 2.01 14.16
N PRO A 40 1.12 3.22 14.49
CA PRO A 40 2.35 3.72 13.91
C PRO A 40 3.48 2.71 14.16
N PRO A 41 4.48 2.60 13.26
CA PRO A 41 5.59 1.70 13.47
C PRO A 41 6.23 2.00 14.85
N PRO A 42 6.77 0.98 15.54
CA PRO A 42 7.59 1.23 16.72
C PRO A 42 8.64 2.27 16.31
N SER A 43 8.67 3.40 17.02
CA SER A 43 9.63 4.47 16.79
C SER A 43 10.99 3.82 16.59
N SER A 44 11.65 4.11 15.47
CA SER A 44 13.06 3.79 15.30
C SER A 44 13.79 4.45 16.47
N GLN A 45 14.00 3.68 17.53
CA GLN A 45 14.97 4.00 18.56
C GLN A 45 16.25 4.32 17.77
N PRO A 46 16.85 5.51 17.95
CA PRO A 46 18.10 5.81 17.28
C PRO A 46 19.10 4.75 17.71
N ARG A 47 19.43 3.83 16.80
CA ARG A 47 20.53 2.88 17.04
C ARG A 47 21.78 3.74 17.24
N LYS A 48 22.42 3.55 18.39
CA LYS A 48 23.70 4.16 18.75
C LYS A 48 24.64 4.11 17.55
N PHE A 49 25.05 5.27 17.08
CA PHE A 49 26.16 5.39 16.16
C PHE A 49 27.43 4.93 16.87
N ASP A 50 28.12 3.94 16.30
CA ASP A 50 29.53 3.69 16.62
C ASP A 50 30.37 4.88 16.10
N PRO A 51 31.13 5.59 16.95
CA PRO A 51 31.87 6.77 16.54
C PRO A 51 33.23 6.35 15.99
N ALA A 52 33.31 6.10 14.69
CA ALA A 52 34.56 6.13 13.96
C ALA A 52 34.33 6.68 12.56
N ILE A 53 33.94 7.95 12.47
CA ILE A 53 34.31 8.86 11.36
C ILE A 53 34.19 10.28 11.91
N THR A 54 35.34 10.92 12.03
CA THR A 54 35.54 12.30 12.43
C THR A 54 34.94 13.23 11.37
N MET A 55 33.90 14.00 11.71
CA MET A 55 33.65 15.29 11.07
C MET A 55 33.31 16.34 12.12
N SER A 56 34.17 17.36 12.14
CA SER A 56 34.15 18.55 12.97
C SER A 56 32.87 19.35 12.79
N PHE A 57 32.14 19.58 13.88
CA PHE A 57 31.21 20.70 14.00
C PHE A 57 31.58 21.59 15.18
N THR A 58 31.76 22.85 14.84
CA THR A 58 32.31 23.94 15.63
C THR A 58 31.33 24.39 16.71
N LYS A 59 31.84 24.49 17.95
CA LYS A 59 31.47 25.39 19.07
C LYS A 59 30.10 26.10 19.02
N LEU A 60 29.29 25.88 20.07
CA LEU A 60 28.90 26.98 20.97
C LEU A 60 28.43 26.42 22.34
N PHE A 61 29.18 26.75 23.39
CA PHE A 61 28.89 26.46 24.80
C PHE A 61 28.99 27.80 25.54
N MET A 62 27.97 28.18 26.33
CA MET A 62 27.94 29.22 27.38
C MET A 62 26.45 29.57 27.65
N PHE A 63 25.89 29.77 28.86
CA PHE A 63 26.31 30.21 30.20
C PHE A 63 25.42 29.46 31.25
N LEU A 64 25.94 28.93 32.36
CA LEU A 64 26.28 29.51 33.68
C LEU A 64 25.09 29.68 34.65
N PHE A 65 25.17 28.95 35.77
CA PHE A 65 24.35 29.11 36.98
C PHE A 65 24.90 30.25 37.87
N ALA A 66 24.01 31.00 38.52
CA ALA A 66 24.29 31.74 39.74
C ALA A 66 23.01 31.88 40.60
N LEU A 67 23.21 32.16 41.89
CA LEU A 67 22.48 31.65 43.05
C LEU A 67 21.59 32.69 43.77
N ALA A 68 20.61 32.18 44.53
CA ALA A 68 20.00 32.70 45.76
C ALA A 68 19.12 33.99 45.76
N GLY A 69 17.93 33.87 46.34
CA GLY A 69 17.07 34.97 46.77
C GLY A 69 15.87 34.48 47.59
N LEU A 70 15.62 35.13 48.72
CA LEU A 70 14.82 34.72 49.88
C LEU A 70 13.30 34.95 49.72
N SER A 71 12.55 34.19 50.53
CA SER A 71 11.10 34.06 50.75
C SER A 71 10.19 35.30 50.69
N LEU A 72 8.93 35.09 50.27
CA LEU A 72 7.70 35.61 50.88
C LEU A 72 6.50 34.82 50.33
N VAL A 73 5.83 34.02 51.17
CA VAL A 73 4.58 33.34 50.79
C VAL A 73 3.42 34.30 51.04
N SER A 74 2.85 34.84 49.97
CA SER A 74 1.58 35.57 50.01
C SER A 74 0.45 34.63 49.59
N THR A 75 -0.42 34.25 50.53
CA THR A 75 -1.60 33.44 50.25
C THR A 75 -2.69 34.33 49.63
N THR A 76 -2.71 34.44 48.31
CA THR A 76 -3.90 34.91 47.59
C THR A 76 -4.78 33.70 47.24
N PRO A 77 -6.10 33.78 47.39
CA PRO A 77 -6.99 32.73 46.90
C PRO A 77 -6.92 32.69 45.37
N VAL A 78 -6.52 31.53 44.83
CA VAL A 78 -6.49 31.26 43.38
C VAL A 78 -7.91 31.34 42.85
N ARG A 79 -8.26 32.44 42.18
CA ARG A 79 -9.49 32.55 41.40
C ARG A 79 -9.25 31.81 40.08
N VAL A 80 -9.75 30.58 39.97
CA VAL A 80 -9.72 29.80 38.72
C VAL A 80 -10.50 30.57 37.64
N PRO A 81 -9.88 31.03 36.54
CA PRO A 81 -10.61 31.58 35.42
C PRO A 81 -11.39 30.43 34.78
N LYS A 82 -12.72 30.51 34.81
CA LYS A 82 -13.57 29.61 34.03
C LYS A 82 -13.46 30.03 32.57
N SER A 83 -12.44 29.52 31.88
CA SER A 83 -12.33 29.69 30.43
C SER A 83 -13.55 29.08 29.75
N PRO A 84 -14.23 29.81 28.84
CA PRO A 84 -15.27 29.22 28.02
C PRO A 84 -14.65 28.12 27.16
N ILE A 85 -15.10 26.88 27.36
CA ILE A 85 -14.69 25.74 26.54
C ILE A 85 -15.26 25.99 25.14
N SER A 86 -14.41 26.42 24.20
CA SER A 86 -14.76 26.43 22.80
C SER A 86 -15.14 25.00 22.37
N PRO A 87 -16.24 24.81 21.62
CA PRO A 87 -16.59 23.48 21.12
C PRO A 87 -15.41 22.91 20.32
N ILE A 88 -15.01 21.69 20.68
CA ILE A 88 -13.96 20.95 19.98
C ILE A 88 -14.43 20.80 18.53
N LYS A 89 -13.77 21.53 17.61
CA LYS A 89 -13.93 21.33 16.18
C LYS A 89 -13.35 19.96 15.87
N VAL A 90 -14.19 18.94 15.84
CA VAL A 90 -13.82 17.61 15.34
C VAL A 90 -13.54 17.78 13.85
N VAL A 91 -12.26 17.97 13.52
CA VAL A 91 -11.80 17.91 12.13
C VAL A 91 -11.91 16.44 11.74
N PRO A 92 -12.71 16.06 10.73
CA PRO A 92 -12.72 14.70 10.23
C PRO A 92 -11.28 14.32 9.88
N ARG A 93 -10.77 13.23 10.49
CA ARG A 93 -9.48 12.67 10.10
C ARG A 93 -9.59 12.37 8.60
N ALA A 94 -8.62 12.84 7.80
CA ALA A 94 -8.58 12.51 6.38
C ALA A 94 -8.72 10.99 6.22
N THR A 95 -9.69 10.54 5.41
CA THR A 95 -9.87 9.13 5.12
C THR A 95 -8.62 8.64 4.39
N GLU A 96 -7.97 7.61 4.93
CA GLU A 96 -6.86 6.92 4.27
C GLU A 96 -7.27 6.53 2.84
N LEU A 97 -6.43 6.78 1.83
CA LEU A 97 -6.83 6.55 0.44
C LEU A 97 -7.01 5.06 0.15
N ILE A 98 -6.10 4.23 0.66
CA ILE A 98 -6.12 2.79 0.44
C ILE A 98 -7.18 2.17 1.36
N GLN A 99 -8.27 1.70 0.75
CA GLN A 99 -9.40 1.08 1.43
C GLN A 99 -9.63 -0.32 0.87
N SER A 100 -9.93 -1.27 1.76
CA SER A 100 -10.23 -2.65 1.34
C SER A 100 -11.42 -2.68 0.37
N GLY A 101 -11.29 -3.47 -0.69
CA GLY A 101 -12.28 -3.59 -1.77
C GLY A 101 -12.15 -2.53 -2.86
N SER A 102 -11.20 -1.59 -2.76
CA SER A 102 -10.97 -0.58 -3.79
C SER A 102 -9.98 -1.04 -4.85
N THR A 103 -10.17 -0.59 -6.09
CA THR A 103 -9.32 -0.92 -7.24
C THR A 103 -8.43 0.27 -7.61
N PHE A 104 -7.15 0.01 -7.89
CA PHE A 104 -6.17 1.04 -8.21
C PHE A 104 -5.34 0.70 -9.45
N THR A 105 -4.82 1.74 -10.09
CA THR A 105 -3.51 1.64 -10.78
C THR A 105 -2.43 2.09 -9.80
N ILE A 106 -1.29 1.41 -9.80
CA ILE A 106 -0.18 1.68 -8.86
C ILE A 106 1.01 2.18 -9.68
N HIS A 107 1.46 3.41 -9.44
CA HIS A 107 2.43 4.13 -10.26
C HIS A 107 3.76 4.25 -9.54
N ASN A 108 4.86 3.92 -10.21
CA ASN A 108 6.18 4.24 -9.69
C ASN A 108 6.42 5.75 -9.77
N VAL A 109 6.76 6.38 -8.65
CA VAL A 109 6.92 7.84 -8.58
C VAL A 109 8.08 8.33 -9.45
N LYS A 110 9.16 7.54 -9.56
CA LYS A 110 10.36 7.92 -10.33
C LYS A 110 10.22 7.63 -11.82
N GLY A 111 9.80 6.41 -12.17
CA GLY A 111 9.75 5.94 -13.55
C GLY A 111 8.49 6.36 -14.30
N GLY A 112 7.40 6.71 -13.60
CA GLY A 112 6.11 7.05 -14.21
C GLY A 112 5.39 5.85 -14.87
N THR A 113 5.96 4.65 -14.75
CA THR A 113 5.32 3.40 -15.18
C THR A 113 4.38 2.87 -14.11
N VAL A 114 3.44 2.01 -14.51
CA VAL A 114 2.52 1.33 -13.60
C VAL A 114 2.96 -0.10 -13.34
N VAL A 115 2.55 -0.64 -12.19
CA VAL A 115 2.65 -2.06 -11.86
C VAL A 115 1.77 -2.84 -12.84
N ASP A 116 2.41 -3.67 -13.66
CA ASP A 116 1.80 -4.40 -14.77
C ASP A 116 2.09 -5.90 -14.62
N LEU A 117 1.03 -6.71 -14.71
CA LEU A 117 1.14 -8.14 -14.92
C LEU A 117 1.46 -8.40 -16.40
N SER A 118 2.67 -8.90 -16.65
CA SER A 118 3.16 -9.14 -18.01
C SER A 118 2.24 -10.09 -18.78
N ALA A 119 1.64 -9.59 -19.86
CA ALA A 119 0.85 -10.41 -20.78
C ALA A 119 1.69 -11.47 -21.53
N GLY A 120 3.02 -11.36 -21.51
CA GLY A 120 3.91 -12.32 -22.16
C GLY A 120 4.00 -13.66 -21.45
N ASP A 121 3.84 -13.70 -20.12
CA ASP A 121 3.92 -14.92 -19.31
C ASP A 121 2.83 -15.07 -18.25
N ASN A 122 1.95 -14.07 -18.09
CA ASN A 122 0.90 -13.99 -17.07
C ASN A 122 1.40 -14.28 -15.65
N LYS A 123 2.66 -13.94 -15.38
CA LYS A 123 3.32 -14.26 -14.11
C LYS A 123 4.19 -13.12 -13.59
N THR A 124 5.01 -12.54 -14.45
CA THR A 124 6.03 -11.57 -14.06
C THR A 124 5.42 -10.19 -13.86
N ILE A 125 5.89 -9.49 -12.84
CA ILE A 125 5.48 -8.11 -12.55
C ILE A 125 6.53 -7.13 -13.04
N THR A 126 6.09 -6.18 -13.86
CA THR A 126 6.96 -5.19 -14.51
C THR A 126 6.42 -3.78 -14.34
N GLY A 127 7.28 -2.80 -14.57
CA GLY A 127 6.87 -1.44 -14.85
C GLY A 127 6.51 -1.31 -16.33
N TRP A 128 5.27 -0.92 -16.65
CA TRP A 128 4.83 -0.69 -18.02
C TRP A 128 4.18 0.68 -18.21
N THR A 129 4.09 1.14 -19.44
CA THR A 129 3.33 2.37 -19.77
C THR A 129 1.86 2.15 -19.48
N ALA A 130 1.23 3.07 -18.74
CA ALA A 130 -0.20 2.99 -18.45
C ALA A 130 -1.02 2.95 -19.74
N ASN A 131 -1.90 1.95 -19.87
CA ASN A 131 -2.76 1.76 -21.05
C ASN A 131 -4.22 1.43 -20.67
N GLY A 132 -4.54 1.36 -19.38
CA GLY A 132 -5.89 1.07 -18.87
C GLY A 132 -6.27 -0.42 -18.90
N GLY A 133 -5.36 -1.30 -19.31
CA GLY A 133 -5.57 -2.74 -19.32
C GLY A 133 -5.85 -3.31 -17.93
N LYS A 134 -6.65 -4.38 -17.85
CA LYS A 134 -6.99 -5.04 -16.57
C LYS A 134 -5.77 -5.63 -15.87
N ASN A 135 -4.73 -5.98 -16.63
CA ASN A 135 -3.44 -6.44 -16.14
C ASN A 135 -2.66 -5.34 -15.38
N GLN A 136 -3.11 -4.09 -15.42
CA GLN A 136 -2.56 -2.94 -14.68
C GLN A 136 -3.44 -2.50 -13.51
N GLN A 137 -4.52 -3.23 -13.23
CA GLN A 137 -5.51 -2.88 -12.22
C GLN A 137 -5.45 -3.87 -11.05
N TRP A 138 -5.47 -3.33 -9.84
CA TRP A 138 -5.19 -4.08 -8.63
C TRP A 138 -6.22 -3.79 -7.55
N ASN A 139 -6.89 -4.83 -7.06
CA ASN A 139 -7.77 -4.75 -5.90
C ASN A 139 -6.93 -4.83 -4.63
N THR A 140 -7.15 -3.91 -3.70
CA THR A 140 -6.54 -3.96 -2.36
C THR A 140 -7.53 -4.59 -1.38
N LEU A 141 -7.07 -5.58 -0.62
CA LEU A 141 -7.90 -6.36 0.30
C LEU A 141 -7.22 -6.42 1.67
N TRP A 142 -7.88 -5.95 2.71
CA TRP A 142 -7.36 -6.01 4.07
C TRP A 142 -7.61 -7.39 4.67
N ALA A 143 -6.55 -8.08 5.08
CA ALA A 143 -6.60 -9.41 5.66
C ALA A 143 -6.67 -9.42 7.20
N GLY A 144 -6.83 -8.25 7.84
CA GLY A 144 -6.86 -8.09 9.29
C GLY A 144 -5.54 -7.63 9.89
N ASN A 145 -4.41 -8.02 9.31
CA ASN A 145 -3.06 -7.63 9.75
C ASN A 145 -2.11 -7.22 8.62
N SER A 146 -2.51 -7.38 7.37
CA SER A 146 -1.70 -7.09 6.18
C SER A 146 -2.61 -6.86 4.97
N TRP A 147 -2.07 -6.29 3.90
CA TRP A 147 -2.78 -6.08 2.64
C TRP A 147 -2.48 -7.21 1.67
N ASN A 148 -3.50 -7.72 1.00
CA ASN A 148 -3.34 -8.48 -0.23
C ASN A 148 -3.66 -7.58 -1.42
N ILE A 149 -2.91 -7.75 -2.51
CA ILE A 149 -3.09 -6.98 -3.73
C ILE A 149 -3.37 -7.96 -4.86
N GLN A 150 -4.59 -7.94 -5.39
CA GLN A 150 -5.10 -8.94 -6.33
C GLN A 150 -5.24 -8.34 -7.73
N SER A 151 -4.75 -9.05 -8.75
CA SER A 151 -4.93 -8.71 -10.16
C SER A 151 -6.41 -8.75 -10.52
N VAL A 152 -6.93 -7.68 -11.13
CA VAL A 152 -8.29 -7.64 -11.68
C VAL A 152 -8.43 -8.57 -12.90
N GLU A 153 -7.35 -8.82 -13.63
CA GLU A 153 -7.37 -9.67 -14.82
C GLU A 153 -7.47 -11.16 -14.48
N THR A 154 -6.66 -11.63 -13.54
CA THR A 154 -6.50 -13.08 -13.28
C THR A 154 -7.09 -13.53 -11.94
N GLY A 155 -7.31 -12.61 -11.00
CA GLY A 155 -7.65 -12.95 -9.62
C GLY A 155 -6.48 -13.49 -8.80
N PHE A 156 -5.27 -13.56 -9.34
CA PHE A 156 -4.06 -13.92 -8.60
C PHE A 156 -3.52 -12.74 -7.80
N TYR A 157 -2.71 -13.02 -6.79
CA TYR A 157 -2.19 -12.04 -5.85
C TYR A 157 -0.76 -11.68 -6.16
N LEU A 158 -0.43 -10.39 -6.12
CA LEU A 158 0.95 -9.91 -6.12
C LEU A 158 1.70 -10.52 -4.95
N GLY A 159 2.87 -11.04 -5.25
CA GLY A 159 3.74 -11.73 -4.33
C GLY A 159 5.15 -11.80 -4.90
N PHE A 160 5.90 -12.77 -4.39
CA PHE A 160 7.22 -13.14 -4.86
C PHE A 160 7.44 -14.60 -4.48
N SER A 161 8.47 -15.22 -5.06
CA SER A 161 8.85 -16.59 -4.72
C SER A 161 10.21 -16.63 -4.05
N GLY A 162 10.37 -17.58 -3.11
CA GLY A 162 11.61 -17.73 -2.35
C GLY A 162 11.76 -16.68 -1.24
N THR A 163 13.00 -16.26 -1.01
CA THR A 163 13.35 -15.35 0.10
C THR A 163 13.18 -13.89 -0.32
N ALA A 164 12.67 -13.07 0.59
CA ALA A 164 12.68 -11.61 0.45
C ALA A 164 14.12 -11.10 0.55
N ALA A 165 14.76 -10.84 -0.59
CA ALA A 165 16.15 -10.39 -0.71
C ALA A 165 16.27 -9.37 -1.83
N ASN A 166 17.42 -8.69 -1.92
CA ASN A 166 17.69 -7.74 -3.00
C ASN A 166 17.64 -8.45 -4.36
N GLY A 167 16.85 -7.91 -5.28
CA GLY A 167 16.68 -8.43 -6.63
C GLY A 167 15.66 -9.56 -6.76
N THR A 168 14.98 -9.98 -5.69
CA THR A 168 13.90 -10.96 -5.82
C THR A 168 12.76 -10.37 -6.66
N ASN A 169 12.45 -10.97 -7.82
CA ASN A 169 11.38 -10.50 -8.68
C ASN A 169 10.00 -10.65 -8.03
N LEU A 170 9.14 -9.66 -8.26
CA LEU A 170 7.72 -9.79 -7.97
C LEU A 170 7.07 -10.67 -9.05
N THR A 171 6.10 -11.47 -8.60
CA THR A 171 5.29 -12.36 -9.44
C THR A 171 3.85 -12.37 -8.93
N VAL A 172 2.94 -13.03 -9.64
CA VAL A 172 1.63 -13.40 -9.09
C VAL A 172 1.57 -14.86 -8.60
N SER A 173 0.72 -15.12 -7.62
CA SER A 173 0.43 -16.44 -7.06
C SER A 173 -1.07 -16.62 -6.78
N SER A 174 -1.57 -17.85 -6.83
CA SER A 174 -2.93 -18.16 -6.38
C SER A 174 -3.09 -18.04 -4.85
N THR A 175 -1.98 -18.11 -4.10
CA THR A 175 -1.94 -17.91 -2.66
C THR A 175 -1.66 -16.43 -2.33
N PRO A 176 -2.46 -15.76 -1.49
CA PRO A 176 -2.22 -14.38 -1.11
C PRO A 176 -0.87 -14.19 -0.41
N THR A 177 -0.14 -13.14 -0.81
CA THR A 177 1.00 -12.61 -0.05
C THR A 177 0.52 -11.41 0.75
N GLY A 178 0.79 -11.39 2.06
CA GLY A 178 0.54 -10.23 2.91
C GLY A 178 1.62 -9.17 2.71
N TRP A 179 1.23 -7.92 2.52
CA TRP A 179 2.10 -6.77 2.35
C TRP A 179 1.85 -5.74 3.44
N ASP A 180 2.92 -5.11 3.93
CA ASP A 180 2.82 -3.94 4.77
C ASP A 180 2.90 -2.70 3.88
N ILE A 181 1.89 -1.83 3.95
CA ILE A 181 1.83 -0.59 3.15
C ILE A 181 1.93 0.60 4.10
N TRP A 182 2.94 1.44 3.88
CA TRP A 182 3.21 2.61 4.72
C TRP A 182 3.36 3.85 3.86
N HIS A 183 2.97 5.01 4.40
CA HIS A 183 3.34 6.30 3.83
C HIS A 183 4.86 6.45 3.83
N ASP A 184 5.40 7.03 2.76
CA ASP A 184 6.82 7.38 2.71
C ASP A 184 7.13 8.51 3.70
N GLU A 185 8.26 8.39 4.40
CA GLU A 185 8.65 9.33 5.46
C GLU A 185 9.08 10.70 4.92
N VAL A 186 9.51 10.77 3.65
CA VAL A 186 9.95 12.02 3.01
C VAL A 186 8.77 12.72 2.33
N ASN A 187 7.91 11.96 1.65
CA ASN A 187 6.69 12.46 1.05
C ASN A 187 5.49 11.55 1.36
N ALA A 188 4.69 11.95 2.35
CA ALA A 188 3.52 11.22 2.81
C ALA A 188 2.34 11.16 1.81
N THR A 189 2.48 11.69 0.58
CA THR A 189 1.54 11.36 -0.51
C THR A 189 1.88 10.04 -1.19
N ASN A 190 3.12 9.60 -1.07
CA ASN A 190 3.64 8.38 -1.65
C ASN A 190 3.62 7.24 -0.63
N TYR A 191 3.67 6.01 -1.12
CA TYR A 191 3.68 4.80 -0.33
C TYR A 191 4.93 3.97 -0.57
N ARG A 192 5.29 3.16 0.42
CA ARG A 192 6.23 2.05 0.32
C ARG A 192 5.51 0.76 0.66
N ILE A 193 5.76 -0.28 -0.12
CA ILE A 193 5.13 -1.60 0.02
C ILE A 193 6.21 -2.62 0.39
N PHE A 194 6.13 -3.18 1.59
CA PHE A 194 7.15 -4.04 2.19
C PHE A 194 6.73 -5.49 2.25
N ALA A 195 7.68 -6.37 1.94
CA ALA A 195 7.55 -7.79 2.28
C ALA A 195 7.47 -7.94 3.80
N PRO A 196 6.58 -8.79 4.31
CA PRO A 196 6.16 -8.79 5.70
C PRO A 196 7.31 -9.15 6.63
N ASN A 197 7.48 -8.37 7.71
CA ASN A 197 8.55 -8.54 8.71
C ASN A 197 9.97 -8.39 8.13
N THR A 198 10.15 -7.59 7.09
CA THR A 198 11.47 -7.33 6.48
C THR A 198 11.68 -5.84 6.23
N THR A 199 12.91 -5.46 5.84
CA THR A 199 13.23 -4.13 5.30
C THR A 199 13.19 -4.08 3.78
N GLN A 200 12.71 -5.16 3.13
CA GLN A 200 12.65 -5.26 1.68
C GLN A 200 11.33 -4.66 1.19
N ASN A 201 11.42 -3.66 0.31
CA ASN A 201 10.25 -3.06 -0.32
C ASN A 201 10.33 -3.14 -1.84
N TRP A 202 9.22 -2.79 -2.49
CA TRP A 202 9.14 -2.78 -3.96
C TRP A 202 10.08 -1.74 -4.55
N ASP A 203 10.82 -2.14 -5.58
CA ASP A 203 11.86 -1.37 -6.25
C ASP A 203 11.71 -1.53 -7.77
N LEU A 204 11.52 -0.43 -8.49
CA LEU A 204 11.57 -0.43 -9.95
C LEU A 204 13.03 -0.47 -10.41
N PHE A 205 13.38 -1.52 -11.15
CA PHE A 205 14.75 -1.83 -11.57
C PHE A 205 15.51 -0.67 -12.21
N ASN A 206 16.84 -0.74 -12.13
CA ASN A 206 17.76 0.24 -12.71
C ASN A 206 17.46 1.68 -12.24
N PHE A 207 17.30 1.84 -10.92
CA PHE A 207 17.04 3.12 -10.25
C PHE A 207 15.76 3.83 -10.72
N GLY A 208 14.74 3.07 -11.11
CA GLY A 208 13.45 3.57 -11.60
C GLY A 208 13.48 3.96 -13.07
N SER A 209 14.19 3.20 -13.90
CA SER A 209 14.18 3.42 -15.34
C SER A 209 12.76 3.24 -15.90
N SER A 210 12.32 4.19 -16.71
CA SER A 210 10.99 4.22 -17.33
C SER A 210 10.84 3.27 -18.55
N VAL A 211 11.86 2.46 -18.84
CA VAL A 211 11.79 1.47 -19.93
C VAL A 211 10.72 0.44 -19.59
N ALA A 212 9.75 0.31 -20.48
CA ALA A 212 8.65 -0.66 -20.34
C ALA A 212 9.20 -2.09 -20.28
N GLY A 213 8.69 -2.88 -19.34
CA GLY A 213 9.10 -4.26 -19.10
C GLY A 213 10.23 -4.41 -18.09
N ASN A 214 10.77 -3.31 -17.55
CA ASN A 214 11.68 -3.38 -16.42
C ASN A 214 11.02 -4.14 -15.26
N PRO A 215 11.71 -5.10 -14.62
CA PRO A 215 11.13 -5.84 -13.53
C PRO A 215 10.91 -4.93 -12.32
N ILE A 216 9.88 -5.26 -11.54
CA ILE A 216 9.74 -4.76 -10.19
C ILE A 216 10.28 -5.85 -9.26
N THR A 217 11.19 -5.47 -8.39
CA THR A 217 11.91 -6.38 -7.50
C THR A 217 11.73 -5.96 -6.05
N LEU A 218 12.16 -6.84 -5.13
CA LEU A 218 12.39 -6.48 -3.75
C LEU A 218 13.79 -5.92 -3.59
N TRP A 219 13.93 -4.85 -2.82
CA TRP A 219 15.23 -4.31 -2.46
C TRP A 219 15.21 -3.73 -1.05
N GLN A 220 16.37 -3.68 -0.40
CA GLN A 220 16.52 -3.06 0.90
C GLN A 220 16.15 -1.59 0.81
N THR A 221 15.30 -1.17 1.72
CA THR A 221 14.79 0.21 1.75
C THR A 221 15.92 1.22 1.90
N TRP A 222 15.89 2.23 1.05
CA TRP A 222 16.73 3.43 1.13
C TRP A 222 15.98 4.64 0.57
N SER A 223 16.65 5.80 0.48
CA SER A 223 16.05 7.07 0.02
C SER A 223 15.74 7.12 -1.48
N GLY A 224 15.76 5.99 -2.19
CA GLY A 224 15.45 5.90 -3.62
C GLY A 224 13.96 6.15 -3.90
N VAL A 225 13.66 7.17 -4.71
CA VAL A 225 12.27 7.49 -5.14
C VAL A 225 11.65 6.38 -5.99
N HIS A 226 12.47 5.57 -6.66
CA HIS A 226 12.03 4.38 -7.40
C HIS A 226 11.51 3.25 -6.51
N GLN A 227 11.61 3.41 -5.19
CA GLN A 227 11.00 2.53 -4.20
C GLN A 227 9.70 3.11 -3.60
N THR A 228 9.19 4.21 -4.17
CA THR A 228 7.97 4.88 -3.72
C THR A 228 6.91 4.86 -4.81
N TRP A 229 5.65 4.75 -4.39
CA TRP A 229 4.53 4.40 -5.27
C TRP A 229 3.31 5.27 -4.98
N ASN A 230 2.57 5.63 -6.02
CA ASN A 230 1.30 6.34 -5.89
C ASN A 230 0.14 5.40 -6.27
N PHE A 231 -0.90 5.41 -5.44
CA PHE A 231 -2.15 4.70 -5.72
C PHE A 231 -3.14 5.66 -6.36
N GLN A 232 -3.59 5.35 -7.57
CA GLN A 232 -4.64 6.09 -8.25
C GLN A 232 -5.92 5.26 -8.28
N LEU A 233 -6.93 5.71 -7.53
CA LEU A 233 -8.22 5.05 -7.41
C LEU A 233 -8.91 5.00 -8.78
N LEU A 234 -9.40 3.81 -9.14
CA LEU A 234 -10.31 3.64 -10.24
C LEU A 234 -11.73 3.70 -9.68
N SER A 235 -12.55 4.62 -10.17
CA SER A 235 -13.96 4.68 -9.79
C SER A 235 -14.64 3.36 -10.14
N ALA A 236 -15.39 2.79 -9.20
CA ALA A 236 -16.33 1.72 -9.51
C ALA A 236 -17.29 2.24 -10.59
N GLY A 237 -17.28 1.60 -11.76
CA GLY A 237 -18.23 1.88 -12.84
C GLY A 237 -19.64 1.44 -12.49
#